data_AF-A0A960LN10-F1
#
_entry.id   AF-A0A960LN10-F1
#
_cell.length_a   1.000
_cell.length_b   1.000
_cell.length_c   1.000
_cell.angle_alpha   90.00
_cell.angle_beta   90.00
_cell.angle_gamma   90.00
#
_symmetry.space_group_name_H-M   'P 1'
#
loop_
_entity.id
_entity.type
_entity.pdbx_description
1 polymer ?
#
loop_
_entity_poly.entity_id
_entity_poly.type
_entity_poly.pdbx_seq_one_letter_code
_entity_poly.pdbx_strand_id
1 'polypeptide(L)'
;MPFSFRSPALFSLLAPVLALLPAVGDAQDSFARQRPAVEVTAALRSQLANEKGPIHDWYSGRQFAPAWDGVTLSALSRFISNLDRHGLRPELFNLARWQATWQSIPPSAAEEAKVDIATTHLALYAIQSLAYGFVDPVSVHSKWEAIPRTITPVALLDEALRQGPGEFARWLEGAAAPPDPRYRNLVATLARYREIASLGGWKSLPSPPKAVGPNEPYSEIPLLRARLRAEGDLPADAPHIRSKIIDPETAMALKSFQFRHGITPDAVLGPQTMMEMNHPVEHRLDTLVINLDRLRWMPR
;
A
#
# COMPACT_ATOMS: atom_id res chain seq x y z
N MET A 1 19.31 18.21 3.22
CA MET A 1 19.08 17.71 1.86
C MET A 1 18.08 16.56 1.94
N PRO A 2 17.05 16.53 1.07
CA PRO A 2 16.11 15.42 1.06
C PRO A 2 16.85 14.14 0.64
N PHE A 3 16.47 13.01 1.23
CA PHE A 3 17.05 11.70 0.96
C PHE A 3 17.14 11.44 -0.55
N SER A 4 18.35 11.27 -1.07
CA SER A 4 18.57 10.97 -2.49
C SER A 4 17.99 9.59 -2.81
N PHE A 5 17.06 9.57 -3.76
CA PHE A 5 16.37 8.39 -4.26
C PHE A 5 17.33 7.50 -5.04
N ARG A 6 17.75 6.40 -4.41
CA ARG A 6 18.10 5.19 -5.15
C ARG A 6 17.44 4.00 -4.45
N SER A 7 16.75 3.20 -5.26
CA SER A 7 16.29 1.86 -4.91
C SER A 7 17.38 1.15 -4.09
N PRO A 8 17.06 0.46 -2.98
CA PRO A 8 18.07 -0.03 -2.07
C PRO A 8 18.76 -1.26 -2.66
N ALA A 9 19.71 -1.01 -3.56
CA ALA A 9 20.70 -1.98 -4.02
C ALA A 9 21.71 -2.36 -2.90
N LEU A 10 21.51 -1.87 -1.67
CA LEU A 10 22.38 -2.10 -0.50
C LEU A 10 21.86 -3.18 0.47
N PHE A 11 20.76 -3.90 0.18
CA PHE A 11 20.32 -5.01 1.05
C PHE A 11 21.00 -6.36 0.78
N SER A 12 22.12 -6.35 0.05
CA SER A 12 22.97 -7.52 -0.15
C SER A 12 24.11 -7.50 0.85
N LEU A 13 23.87 -7.97 2.08
CA LEU A 13 24.85 -8.63 2.95
C LEU A 13 24.14 -9.03 4.24
N LEU A 14 23.46 -10.18 4.23
CA LEU A 14 23.23 -11.03 5.41
C LEU A 14 22.93 -12.43 4.85
N ALA A 15 23.85 -13.36 5.14
CA ALA A 15 23.89 -14.73 4.60
C ALA A 15 22.65 -15.56 5.01
N PRO A 16 22.29 -16.62 4.26
CA PRO A 16 21.17 -17.47 4.61
C PRO A 16 21.52 -18.38 5.79
N VAL A 17 20.79 -18.24 6.89
CA VAL A 17 20.71 -19.28 7.94
C VAL A 17 19.42 -20.04 7.70
N LEU A 18 19.53 -21.31 7.32
CA LEU A 18 18.41 -22.25 7.29
C LEU A 18 17.96 -22.49 8.73
N ALA A 19 16.71 -22.17 9.07
CA ALA A 19 16.12 -22.54 10.36
C ALA A 19 14.74 -23.19 10.15
N LEU A 20 14.58 -24.37 10.77
CA LEU A 20 13.31 -25.10 10.89
C LEU A 20 12.27 -24.24 11.65
N LEU A 21 11.03 -24.24 11.15
CA LEU A 21 9.90 -23.53 11.75
C LEU A 21 9.39 -24.23 13.02
N PRO A 22 9.21 -23.53 14.16
CA PRO A 22 8.29 -23.97 15.20
C PRO A 22 6.88 -23.38 14.98
N ALA A 23 5.90 -24.00 15.62
CA ALA A 23 4.48 -23.75 15.49
C ALA A 23 4.03 -22.34 15.94
N VAL A 24 2.93 -21.89 15.32
CA VAL A 24 2.26 -20.60 15.53
C VAL A 24 1.78 -20.45 16.98
N GLY A 25 2.54 -19.70 17.78
CA GLY A 25 2.09 -19.07 19.02
C GLY A 25 2.10 -17.55 18.86
N ASP A 26 1.26 -16.84 19.63
CA ASP A 26 0.98 -15.40 19.50
C ASP A 26 2.22 -14.54 19.14
N ALA A 27 2.14 -13.86 18.00
CA ALA A 27 3.27 -13.23 17.33
C ALA A 27 3.95 -12.06 18.10
N GLN A 28 3.40 -11.62 19.23
CA GLN A 28 3.89 -10.48 19.99
C GLN A 28 5.20 -10.75 20.75
N ASP A 29 5.49 -12.00 21.11
CA ASP A 29 6.68 -12.40 21.90
C ASP A 29 7.85 -12.94 21.05
N SER A 30 7.76 -12.87 19.73
CA SER A 30 8.68 -13.59 18.82
C SER A 30 9.95 -12.83 18.38
N PHE A 31 10.05 -11.54 18.68
CA PHE A 31 11.20 -10.71 18.32
C PHE A 31 12.17 -10.59 19.50
N ALA A 32 13.19 -11.44 19.52
CA ALA A 32 14.12 -11.54 20.64
C ALA A 32 15.17 -10.41 20.62
N ARG A 33 15.10 -9.49 21.59
CA ARG A 33 16.26 -8.67 22.00
C ARG A 33 16.47 -8.83 23.50
N GLN A 34 17.57 -9.50 23.86
CA GLN A 34 17.87 -9.88 25.25
C GLN A 34 19.16 -9.23 25.78
N ARG A 35 19.86 -8.41 24.99
CA ARG A 35 21.11 -7.76 25.42
C ARG A 35 20.86 -6.52 26.28
N PRO A 36 21.76 -6.19 27.22
CA PRO A 36 21.68 -4.95 27.96
C PRO A 36 21.73 -3.74 27.01
N ALA A 37 20.77 -2.82 27.15
CA ALA A 37 20.67 -1.63 26.30
C ALA A 37 21.95 -0.77 26.29
N VAL A 38 22.74 -0.81 27.36
CA VAL A 38 24.00 -0.07 27.50
C VAL A 38 25.05 -0.52 26.47
N GLU A 39 25.17 -1.83 26.22
CA GLU A 39 26.13 -2.37 25.23
C GLU A 39 25.75 -1.95 23.81
N VAL A 40 24.46 -2.05 23.48
CA VAL A 40 23.93 -1.67 22.16
C VAL A 40 24.05 -0.16 21.97
N THR A 41 23.82 0.64 23.01
CA THR A 41 24.01 2.11 22.98
C THR A 41 25.45 2.49 22.65
N ALA A 42 26.44 1.83 23.28
CA ALA A 42 27.85 2.06 22.99
C ALA A 42 28.20 1.65 21.55
N ALA A 43 27.65 0.52 21.06
CA ALA A 43 27.84 0.06 19.70
C ALA A 43 27.21 0.99 18.66
N LEU A 44 26.00 1.51 18.90
CA LEU A 44 25.32 2.50 18.06
C LEU A 44 26.14 3.79 17.94
N ARG A 45 26.62 4.31 19.09
CA ARG A 45 27.50 5.48 19.12
C ARG A 45 28.78 5.25 18.32
N SER A 46 29.39 4.08 18.45
CA SER A 46 30.59 3.72 17.72
C SER A 46 30.36 3.65 16.20
N GLN A 47 29.27 3.02 15.75
CA GLN A 47 28.95 2.91 14.32
C GLN A 47 28.63 4.24 13.67
N LEU A 48 27.90 5.11 14.38
CA LEU A 48 27.49 6.41 13.87
C LEU A 48 28.52 7.52 14.11
N ALA A 49 29.64 7.26 14.80
CA ALA A 49 30.61 8.28 15.22
C ALA A 49 31.15 9.16 14.07
N ASN A 50 31.28 8.58 12.87
CA ASN A 50 31.78 9.26 11.69
C ASN A 50 30.68 9.55 10.65
N GLU A 51 29.44 9.17 10.93
CA GLU A 51 28.31 9.46 10.06
C GLU A 51 27.81 10.89 10.28
N LYS A 52 27.26 11.49 9.22
CA LYS A 52 26.62 12.80 9.28
C LYS A 52 25.25 12.69 8.61
N GLY A 53 24.29 13.44 9.13
CA GLY A 53 22.96 13.58 8.52
C GLY A 53 21.84 13.06 9.41
N PRO A 54 20.61 12.94 8.84
CA PRO A 54 19.39 12.87 9.63
C PRO A 54 19.31 11.70 10.63
N ILE A 55 19.92 10.55 10.29
CA ILE A 55 19.90 9.37 11.16
C ILE A 55 20.88 9.54 12.33
N HIS A 56 22.11 9.97 12.05
CA HIS A 56 23.06 10.33 13.11
C HIS A 56 22.43 11.35 14.08
N ASP A 57 21.85 12.43 13.54
CA ASP A 57 21.29 13.51 14.35
C ASP A 57 20.11 13.02 15.20
N TRP A 58 19.29 12.13 14.66
CA TRP A 58 18.17 11.51 15.38
C TRP A 58 18.64 10.59 16.51
N TYR A 59 19.58 9.69 16.25
CA TYR A 59 20.14 8.84 17.30
C TYR A 59 20.90 9.65 18.35
N SER A 60 21.60 10.72 17.97
CA SER A 60 22.29 11.63 18.89
C SER A 60 21.30 12.30 19.84
N GLY A 61 20.15 12.78 19.33
CA GLY A 61 19.06 13.32 20.16
C GLY A 61 18.47 12.31 21.15
N ARG A 62 18.56 11.01 20.84
CA ARG A 62 18.18 9.88 21.71
C ARG A 62 19.32 9.35 22.57
N GLN A 63 20.46 10.06 22.63
CA GLN A 63 21.68 9.64 23.33
C GLN A 63 22.23 8.27 22.86
N PHE A 64 21.91 7.88 21.63
CA PHE A 64 22.18 6.58 21.01
C PHE A 64 21.46 5.40 21.65
N ALA A 65 20.38 5.63 22.40
CA ALA A 65 19.52 4.54 22.87
C ALA A 65 18.89 3.80 21.67
N PRO A 66 18.84 2.45 21.70
CA PRO A 66 18.19 1.66 20.65
C PRO A 66 16.76 2.14 20.38
N ALA A 67 16.39 2.21 19.11
CA ALA A 67 15.05 2.60 18.71
C ALA A 67 14.06 1.44 18.77
N TRP A 68 14.58 0.21 18.64
CA TRP A 68 13.77 -0.97 18.39
C TRP A 68 13.94 -2.03 19.49
N ASP A 69 12.83 -2.64 19.85
CA ASP A 69 12.68 -3.80 20.72
C ASP A 69 11.57 -4.69 20.15
N GLY A 70 11.26 -5.82 20.77
CA GLY A 70 10.27 -6.73 20.19
C GLY A 70 8.87 -6.11 20.00
N VAL A 71 8.50 -5.18 20.87
CA VAL A 71 7.20 -4.52 20.86
C VAL A 71 7.11 -3.46 19.76
N THR A 72 8.14 -2.62 19.63
CA THR A 72 8.23 -1.59 18.57
C THR A 72 8.51 -2.20 17.19
N LEU A 73 9.23 -3.32 17.11
CA LEU A 73 9.37 -4.10 15.86
C LEU A 73 8.03 -4.68 15.42
N SER A 74 7.23 -5.21 16.34
CA SER A 74 5.87 -5.64 16.06
C SER A 74 5.00 -4.48 15.54
N ALA A 75 5.14 -3.30 16.13
CA ALA A 75 4.41 -2.11 15.72
C ALA A 75 4.83 -1.63 14.32
N LEU A 76 6.14 -1.62 14.01
CA LEU A 76 6.66 -1.32 12.68
C LEU A 76 6.21 -2.35 11.64
N SER A 77 6.27 -3.64 11.97
CA SER A 77 5.79 -4.70 11.10
C SER A 77 4.31 -4.50 10.76
N ARG A 78 3.48 -4.13 11.73
CA ARG A 78 2.06 -3.83 11.51
C ARG A 78 1.86 -2.62 10.62
N PHE A 79 2.63 -1.54 10.83
CA PHE A 79 2.59 -0.36 9.96
C PHE A 79 2.91 -0.73 8.51
N ILE A 80 4.01 -1.45 8.26
CA ILE A 80 4.40 -1.87 6.90
C ILE A 80 3.36 -2.81 6.28
N SER A 81 2.78 -3.73 7.05
CA SER A 81 1.66 -4.56 6.57
C SER A 81 0.43 -3.72 6.19
N ASN A 82 0.10 -2.70 6.99
CA ASN A 82 -1.04 -1.82 6.72
C ASN A 82 -0.84 -0.94 5.48
N LEU A 83 0.40 -0.70 5.05
CA LEU A 83 0.69 0.00 3.79
C LEU A 83 0.06 -0.68 2.58
N ASP A 84 -0.22 -1.98 2.65
CA ASP A 84 -0.94 -2.67 1.59
C ASP A 84 -2.32 -2.05 1.33
N ARG A 85 -3.02 -1.55 2.36
CA ARG A 85 -4.31 -0.83 2.21
C ARG A 85 -4.17 0.41 1.34
N HIS A 86 -2.98 0.99 1.32
CA HIS A 86 -2.62 2.13 0.49
C HIS A 86 -2.04 1.71 -0.88
N GLY A 87 -2.11 0.43 -1.25
CA GLY A 87 -1.54 -0.07 -2.51
C GLY A 87 -0.01 -0.22 -2.48
N LEU A 88 0.61 -0.10 -1.31
CA LEU A 88 2.05 -0.27 -1.10
C LEU A 88 2.28 -1.64 -0.47
N ARG A 89 2.38 -2.68 -1.31
CA ARG A 89 2.44 -4.06 -0.83
C ARG A 89 3.69 -4.31 0.06
N PRO A 90 3.62 -5.18 1.08
CA PRO A 90 4.73 -5.39 2.01
C PRO A 90 5.98 -5.98 1.35
N GLU A 91 5.83 -6.68 0.22
CA GLU A 91 6.94 -7.23 -0.57
C GLU A 91 7.83 -6.13 -1.14
N LEU A 92 7.29 -4.93 -1.41
CA LEU A 92 8.06 -3.77 -1.85
C LEU A 92 9.10 -3.33 -0.80
N PHE A 93 8.90 -3.72 0.46
CA PHE A 93 9.76 -3.42 1.60
C PHE A 93 10.57 -4.64 2.07
N ASN A 94 10.46 -5.78 1.37
CA ASN A 94 11.04 -7.07 1.79
C ASN A 94 10.65 -7.47 3.22
N LEU A 95 9.39 -7.21 3.63
CA LEU A 95 8.96 -7.37 5.03
C LEU A 95 9.24 -8.78 5.59
N ALA A 96 8.99 -9.83 4.82
CA ALA A 96 9.25 -11.21 5.26
C ALA A 96 10.72 -11.47 5.61
N ARG A 97 11.66 -10.87 4.86
CA ARG A 97 13.10 -10.97 5.14
C ARG A 97 13.48 -10.20 6.40
N TRP A 98 12.86 -9.05 6.63
CA TRP A 98 13.04 -8.26 7.84
C TRP A 98 12.52 -8.99 9.07
N GLN A 99 11.34 -9.60 9.00
CA GLN A 99 10.78 -10.40 10.09
C GLN A 99 11.72 -11.57 10.47
N ALA A 100 12.29 -12.28 9.49
CA ALA A 100 13.29 -13.32 9.75
C ALA A 100 14.56 -12.75 10.42
N THR A 101 14.97 -11.53 10.03
CA THR A 101 16.12 -10.83 10.64
C THR A 101 15.82 -10.41 12.08
N TRP A 102 14.60 -9.98 12.38
CA TRP A 102 14.18 -9.56 13.72
C TRP A 102 13.95 -10.73 14.68
N GLN A 103 13.70 -11.94 14.16
CA GLN A 103 13.60 -13.17 14.94
C GLN A 103 14.96 -13.78 15.27
N SER A 104 16.01 -13.45 14.50
CA SER A 104 17.35 -13.95 14.79
C SER A 104 17.99 -13.14 15.91
N ILE A 105 18.71 -13.83 16.80
CA ILE A 105 19.47 -13.18 17.87
C ILE A 105 20.79 -12.67 17.27
N PRO A 106 21.05 -11.34 17.23
CA PRO A 106 22.31 -10.84 16.71
C PRO A 106 23.49 -11.39 17.53
N PRO A 107 24.62 -11.77 16.90
CA PRO A 107 25.74 -12.42 17.59
C PRO A 107 26.60 -11.46 18.42
N SER A 108 26.52 -10.15 18.18
CA SER A 108 27.21 -9.12 18.97
C SER A 108 26.36 -7.86 19.14
N ALA A 109 26.71 -7.00 20.10
CA ALA A 109 26.10 -5.68 20.25
C ALA A 109 26.33 -4.79 19.01
N ALA A 110 27.45 -5.01 18.29
CA ALA A 110 27.70 -4.34 17.02
C ALA A 110 26.72 -4.82 15.93
N GLU A 111 26.47 -6.11 15.80
CA GLU A 111 25.46 -6.60 14.85
C GLU A 111 24.05 -6.14 15.22
N GLU A 112 23.71 -6.09 16.51
CA GLU A 112 22.42 -5.55 16.97
C GLU A 112 22.26 -4.07 16.63
N ALA A 113 23.30 -3.26 16.82
CA ALA A 113 23.31 -1.85 16.41
C ALA A 113 23.14 -1.68 14.89
N LYS A 114 23.76 -2.54 14.06
CA LYS A 114 23.57 -2.52 12.60
C LYS A 114 22.11 -2.82 12.23
N VAL A 115 21.51 -3.83 12.86
CA VAL A 115 20.10 -4.18 12.63
C VAL A 115 19.18 -3.03 13.08
N ASP A 116 19.49 -2.36 14.19
CA ASP A 116 18.73 -1.20 14.67
C ASP A 116 18.76 -0.04 13.67
N ILE A 117 19.95 0.36 13.20
CA ILE A 117 20.12 1.41 12.19
C ILE A 117 19.41 1.04 10.88
N ALA A 118 19.60 -0.19 10.40
CA ALA A 118 19.00 -0.64 9.15
C ALA A 118 17.47 -0.76 9.24
N THR A 119 16.93 -1.10 10.42
CA THR A 119 15.47 -1.05 10.70
C THR A 119 14.96 0.38 10.70
N THR A 120 15.74 1.33 11.23
CA THR A 120 15.41 2.77 11.14
C THR A 120 15.35 3.23 9.69
N HIS A 121 16.30 2.84 8.84
CA HIS A 121 16.22 3.11 7.40
C HIS A 121 14.95 2.55 6.75
N LEU A 122 14.57 1.30 7.08
CA LEU A 122 13.33 0.70 6.59
C LEU A 122 12.10 1.52 7.02
N ALA A 123 12.03 1.92 8.29
CA ALA A 123 10.93 2.71 8.81
C ALA A 123 10.81 4.06 8.09
N LEU A 124 11.93 4.78 7.94
CA LEU A 124 11.96 6.06 7.22
C LEU A 124 11.55 5.90 5.75
N TYR A 125 12.00 4.83 5.09
CA TYR A 125 11.62 4.53 3.71
C TYR A 125 10.13 4.21 3.57
N ALA A 126 9.56 3.45 4.50
CA ALA A 126 8.13 3.13 4.55
C ALA A 126 7.27 4.40 4.77
N ILE A 127 7.66 5.25 5.70
CA ILE A 127 6.99 6.55 5.97
C ILE A 127 7.06 7.46 4.75
N GLN A 128 8.24 7.59 4.14
CA GLN A 128 8.45 8.37 2.93
C GLN A 128 7.60 7.83 1.77
N SER A 129 7.52 6.52 1.60
CA SER A 129 6.73 5.87 0.54
C SER A 129 5.25 6.16 0.69
N LEU A 130 4.72 6.10 1.91
CA LEU A 130 3.33 6.48 2.18
C LEU A 130 3.08 7.97 1.92
N ALA A 131 4.05 8.82 2.28
CA ALA A 131 3.93 10.26 2.09
C ALA A 131 4.02 10.69 0.62
N TYR A 132 4.94 10.12 -0.14
CA TYR A 132 5.38 10.71 -1.39
C TYR A 132 5.42 9.78 -2.57
N GLY A 133 4.99 8.54 -2.36
CA GLY A 133 4.95 7.49 -3.34
C GLY A 133 6.19 6.62 -3.30
N PHE A 134 6.02 5.40 -3.82
CA PHE A 134 7.10 4.43 -3.92
C PHE A 134 8.00 4.71 -5.12
N VAL A 135 7.39 5.18 -6.21
CA VAL A 135 8.12 5.57 -7.42
C VAL A 135 8.52 7.03 -7.30
N ASP A 136 9.78 7.33 -7.59
CA ASP A 136 10.24 8.71 -7.71
C ASP A 136 9.54 9.35 -8.93
N PRO A 137 8.68 10.36 -8.74
CA PRO A 137 7.95 10.95 -9.86
C PRO A 137 8.85 11.67 -10.86
N VAL A 138 10.05 12.09 -10.46
CA VAL A 138 11.02 12.71 -11.36
C VAL A 138 11.50 11.73 -12.43
N SER A 139 11.61 10.44 -12.06
CA SER A 139 11.92 9.37 -13.02
C SER A 139 10.84 9.17 -14.08
N VAL A 140 9.60 9.61 -13.78
CA VAL A 140 8.47 9.57 -14.72
C VAL A 140 8.42 10.83 -15.57
N HIS A 141 8.59 12.01 -14.97
CA HIS A 141 8.63 13.29 -15.68
C HIS A 141 9.26 14.41 -14.83
N SER A 142 10.18 15.20 -15.41
CA SER A 142 10.94 16.25 -14.68
C SER A 142 10.09 17.34 -14.01
N LYS A 143 8.90 17.65 -14.56
CA LYS A 143 7.93 18.60 -13.96
C LYS A 143 7.64 18.37 -12.47
N TRP A 144 7.83 17.16 -11.96
CA TRP A 144 7.61 16.80 -10.56
C TRP A 144 8.72 17.27 -9.60
N GLU A 145 9.88 17.68 -10.10
CA GLU A 145 10.98 18.23 -9.29
C GLU A 145 10.58 19.51 -8.54
N ALA A 146 9.68 20.30 -9.12
CA ALA A 146 9.24 21.57 -8.57
C ALA A 146 8.29 21.44 -7.36
N ILE A 147 7.84 20.23 -7.01
CA ILE A 147 6.87 20.03 -5.93
C ILE A 147 7.58 19.90 -4.59
N PRO A 148 7.35 20.85 -3.64
CA PRO A 148 8.05 20.84 -2.36
C PRO A 148 7.64 19.63 -1.52
N ARG A 149 8.63 19.01 -0.87
CA ARG A 149 8.44 17.92 0.09
C ARG A 149 8.64 18.47 1.50
N THR A 150 7.57 18.65 2.26
CA THR A 150 7.55 19.29 3.59
C THR A 150 7.54 18.32 4.78
N ILE A 151 6.99 17.12 4.62
CA ILE A 151 7.07 16.02 5.60
C ILE A 151 8.53 15.62 5.83
N THR A 152 8.89 15.52 7.11
CA THR A 152 10.18 15.01 7.58
C THR A 152 9.97 13.62 8.20
N PRO A 153 10.32 12.51 7.50
CA PRO A 153 10.05 11.16 7.99
C PRO A 153 10.63 10.86 9.38
N VAL A 154 11.78 11.44 9.71
CA VAL A 154 12.42 11.31 11.03
C VAL A 154 11.57 11.91 12.14
N ALA A 155 10.96 13.08 11.91
CA ALA A 155 10.07 13.72 12.88
C ALA A 155 8.79 12.91 13.09
N LEU A 156 8.26 12.31 12.01
CA LEU A 156 7.12 11.40 12.11
C LEU A 156 7.49 10.13 12.89
N LEU A 157 8.63 9.51 12.59
CA LEU A 157 9.08 8.32 13.33
C LEU A 157 9.23 8.60 14.82
N ASP A 158 9.84 9.73 15.19
CA ASP A 158 10.03 10.11 16.58
C ASP A 158 8.71 10.26 17.33
N GLU A 159 7.75 10.98 16.74
CA GLU A 159 6.44 11.18 17.33
C GLU A 159 5.67 9.86 17.42
N ALA A 160 5.71 9.01 16.39
CA ALA A 160 5.07 7.69 16.41
C ALA A 160 5.57 6.80 17.56
N LEU A 161 6.87 6.82 17.85
CA LEU A 161 7.43 6.10 18.99
C LEU A 161 6.92 6.66 20.33
N ARG A 162 6.71 7.98 20.44
CA ARG A 162 6.14 8.63 21.63
C ARG A 162 4.66 8.32 21.84
N GLN A 163 3.90 8.05 20.78
CA GLN A 163 2.51 7.57 20.88
C GLN A 163 2.39 6.16 21.49
N GLY A 164 3.49 5.39 21.47
CA GLY A 164 3.54 4.02 21.97
C GLY A 164 3.08 2.98 20.93
N PRO A 165 3.37 1.70 21.19
CA PRO A 165 3.29 0.63 20.19
C PRO A 165 1.88 0.28 19.71
N GLY A 166 0.85 0.58 20.51
CA GLY A 166 -0.55 0.40 20.13
C GLY A 166 -1.00 1.40 19.05
N GLU A 167 -0.51 2.64 19.15
CA GLU A 167 -0.92 3.75 18.29
C GLU A 167 0.05 4.04 17.15
N PHE A 168 1.30 3.56 17.24
CA PHE A 168 2.38 3.77 16.27
C PHE A 168 1.92 3.68 14.80
N ALA A 169 1.30 2.57 14.41
CA ALA A 169 0.90 2.33 13.02
C ALA A 169 -0.22 3.29 12.58
N ARG A 170 -1.28 3.41 13.40
CA ARG A 170 -2.43 4.27 13.12
C ARG A 170 -2.01 5.74 13.01
N TRP A 171 -1.12 6.18 13.89
CA TRP A 171 -0.60 7.53 13.90
C TRP A 171 0.21 7.83 12.63
N LEU A 172 1.13 6.93 12.25
CA LEU A 172 1.90 7.08 11.00
C LEU A 172 1.00 7.10 9.76
N GLU A 173 0.00 6.22 9.70
CA GLU A 173 -0.98 6.21 8.61
C GLU A 173 -1.69 7.58 8.49
N GLY A 174 -2.15 8.14 9.61
CA GLY A 174 -2.83 9.43 9.64
C GLY A 174 -1.92 10.63 9.34
N ALA A 175 -0.66 10.60 9.79
CA ALA A 175 0.27 11.71 9.64
C ALA A 175 0.99 11.71 8.28
N ALA A 176 1.29 10.53 7.72
CA ALA A 176 2.04 10.42 6.48
C ALA A 176 1.15 10.40 5.23
N ALA A 177 -0.03 9.78 5.26
CA ALA A 177 -0.89 9.69 4.07
C ALA A 177 -1.33 11.08 3.57
N PRO A 178 -1.58 11.26 2.26
CA PRO A 178 -2.14 12.51 1.74
C PRO A 178 -3.48 12.86 2.41
N PRO A 179 -3.67 14.09 2.91
CA PRO A 179 -4.93 14.52 3.55
C PRO A 179 -6.10 14.71 2.56
N ASP A 180 -5.85 14.49 1.26
CA ASP A 180 -6.81 14.65 0.16
C ASP A 180 -7.99 13.66 0.27
N PRO A 181 -9.26 14.13 0.26
CA PRO A 181 -10.43 13.26 0.21
C PRO A 181 -10.42 12.26 -0.96
N ARG A 182 -9.87 12.63 -2.12
CA ARG A 182 -9.73 11.75 -3.29
C ARG A 182 -8.82 10.56 -3.00
N TYR A 183 -7.74 10.78 -2.25
CA TYR A 183 -6.84 9.70 -1.84
C TYR A 183 -7.56 8.71 -0.91
N ARG A 184 -8.30 9.22 0.08
CA ARG A 184 -9.12 8.38 0.98
C ARG A 184 -10.18 7.57 0.20
N ASN A 185 -10.84 8.20 -0.78
CA ASN A 185 -11.81 7.51 -1.64
C ASN A 185 -11.17 6.41 -2.49
N LEU A 186 -9.95 6.63 -3.00
CA LEU A 186 -9.21 5.61 -3.74
C LEU A 186 -8.78 4.45 -2.84
N VAL A 187 -8.35 4.70 -1.59
CA VAL A 187 -8.04 3.64 -0.62
C VAL A 187 -9.27 2.77 -0.35
N ALA A 188 -10.43 3.39 -0.10
CA ALA A 188 -11.68 2.65 0.09
C ALA A 188 -12.10 1.87 -1.16
N THR A 189 -11.91 2.46 -2.34
CA THR A 189 -12.22 1.80 -3.62
C THR A 189 -11.29 0.62 -3.89
N LEU A 190 -10.00 0.74 -3.59
CA LEU A 190 -9.04 -0.35 -3.70
C LEU A 190 -9.45 -1.53 -2.81
N ALA A 191 -9.89 -1.27 -1.57
CA ALA A 191 -10.39 -2.33 -0.68
C ALA A 191 -11.59 -3.08 -1.29
N ARG A 192 -12.58 -2.36 -1.83
CA ARG A 192 -13.73 -3.00 -2.50
C ARG A 192 -13.31 -3.84 -3.71
N TYR A 193 -12.43 -3.32 -4.56
CA TYR A 193 -11.99 -4.05 -5.75
C TYR A 193 -11.16 -5.30 -5.40
N ARG A 194 -10.42 -5.26 -4.29
CA ARG A 194 -9.71 -6.46 -3.79
C ARG A 194 -10.68 -7.52 -3.28
N GLU A 195 -11.75 -7.12 -2.61
CA GLU A 195 -12.82 -8.05 -2.22
C GLU A 195 -13.43 -8.71 -3.46
N ILE A 196 -13.78 -7.93 -4.48
CA ILE A 196 -14.28 -8.47 -5.76
C ILE A 196 -13.28 -9.46 -6.38
N ALA A 197 -11.99 -9.12 -6.41
CA ALA A 197 -10.95 -10.00 -6.93
C ALA A 197 -10.81 -11.30 -6.11
N SER A 198 -10.90 -11.22 -4.78
CA SER A 198 -10.84 -12.39 -3.89
C SER A 198 -12.00 -13.38 -4.10
N LEU A 199 -13.14 -12.89 -4.59
CA LEU A 199 -14.30 -13.68 -4.97
C LEU A 199 -14.27 -14.20 -6.42
N GLY A 200 -13.12 -14.05 -7.11
CA GLY A 200 -12.92 -14.50 -8.49
C GLY A 200 -13.25 -13.45 -9.56
N GLY A 201 -13.46 -12.20 -9.16
CA GLY A 201 -13.72 -11.09 -10.08
C GLY A 201 -15.10 -11.16 -10.75
N TRP A 202 -15.18 -10.66 -11.98
CA TRP A 202 -16.36 -10.77 -12.82
C TRP A 202 -16.07 -11.64 -14.04
N LYS A 203 -17.11 -12.35 -14.49
CA LYS A 203 -17.05 -13.13 -15.72
C LYS A 203 -17.03 -12.21 -16.94
N SER A 204 -16.34 -12.67 -17.98
CA SER A 204 -16.40 -12.03 -19.29
C SER A 204 -17.84 -12.05 -19.83
N LEU A 205 -18.28 -10.91 -20.37
CA LEU A 205 -19.56 -10.72 -21.02
C LEU A 205 -19.45 -11.08 -22.50
N PRO A 206 -20.23 -12.06 -22.98
CA PRO A 206 -20.34 -12.37 -24.40
C PRO A 206 -20.79 -11.15 -25.20
N SER A 207 -20.05 -10.86 -26.28
CA SER A 207 -20.40 -9.75 -27.16
C SER A 207 -21.65 -10.07 -27.98
N PRO A 208 -22.63 -9.15 -28.07
CA PRO A 208 -23.74 -9.32 -28.98
C PRO A 208 -23.26 -9.22 -30.45
N PRO A 209 -23.99 -9.82 -31.41
CA PRO A 209 -23.61 -9.80 -32.83
C PRO A 209 -23.64 -8.39 -33.46
N LYS A 210 -24.40 -7.48 -32.85
CA LYS A 210 -24.47 -6.05 -33.16
C LYS A 210 -24.66 -5.27 -31.86
N ALA A 211 -24.42 -3.96 -31.90
CA ALA A 211 -24.70 -3.09 -30.75
C ALA A 211 -26.16 -3.25 -30.30
N VAL A 212 -26.37 -3.33 -28.98
CA VAL A 212 -27.69 -3.51 -28.36
C VAL A 212 -28.00 -2.33 -27.46
N GLY A 213 -29.13 -1.68 -27.69
CA GLY A 213 -29.59 -0.51 -26.93
C GLY A 213 -30.71 -0.80 -25.93
N PRO A 214 -31.28 0.25 -25.31
CA PRO A 214 -32.45 0.13 -24.44
C PRO A 214 -33.63 -0.57 -25.13
N ASN A 215 -34.35 -1.41 -24.38
CA ASN A 215 -35.48 -2.23 -24.84
C ASN A 215 -35.15 -3.24 -25.96
N GLU A 216 -33.87 -3.45 -26.27
CA GLU A 216 -33.43 -4.48 -27.21
C GLU A 216 -32.96 -5.76 -26.50
N PRO A 217 -33.03 -6.91 -27.19
CA PRO A 217 -32.71 -8.20 -26.58
C PRO A 217 -31.20 -8.42 -26.39
N TYR A 218 -30.83 -8.92 -25.21
CA TYR A 218 -29.50 -9.43 -24.87
C TYR A 218 -29.66 -10.66 -23.97
N SER A 219 -29.07 -11.81 -24.33
CA SER A 219 -29.27 -13.06 -23.59
C SER A 219 -28.60 -13.05 -22.21
N GLU A 220 -27.55 -12.26 -22.04
CA GLU A 220 -26.68 -12.26 -20.87
C GLU A 220 -26.98 -11.13 -19.87
N ILE A 221 -28.24 -10.66 -19.83
CA ILE A 221 -28.70 -9.65 -18.86
C ILE A 221 -28.34 -10.00 -17.40
N PRO A 222 -28.45 -11.27 -16.95
CA PRO A 222 -28.01 -11.62 -15.59
C PRO A 222 -26.53 -11.35 -15.34
N LEU A 223 -25.65 -11.64 -16.30
CA LEU A 223 -24.22 -11.35 -16.20
C LEU A 223 -23.95 -9.85 -16.23
N LEU A 224 -24.61 -9.12 -17.13
CA LEU A 224 -24.48 -7.67 -17.23
C LEU A 224 -24.87 -6.97 -15.93
N ARG A 225 -26.02 -7.33 -15.35
CA ARG A 225 -26.47 -6.79 -14.07
C ARG A 225 -25.54 -7.19 -12.92
N ALA A 226 -25.00 -8.40 -12.92
CA ALA A 226 -23.99 -8.80 -11.94
C ALA A 226 -22.73 -7.93 -12.04
N ARG A 227 -22.25 -7.65 -13.26
CA ARG A 227 -21.12 -6.75 -13.52
C ARG A 227 -21.40 -5.33 -13.01
N LEU A 228 -22.56 -4.77 -13.36
CA LEU A 228 -22.96 -3.41 -12.94
C LEU A 228 -23.16 -3.29 -11.43
N ARG A 229 -23.67 -4.34 -10.76
CA ARG A 229 -23.74 -4.38 -9.29
C ARG A 229 -22.37 -4.42 -8.64
N ALA A 230 -21.45 -5.23 -9.18
CA ALA A 230 -20.11 -5.37 -8.62
C ALA A 230 -19.37 -4.02 -8.56
N GLU A 231 -19.58 -3.14 -9.55
CA GLU A 231 -18.97 -1.80 -9.55
C GLU A 231 -19.84 -0.70 -8.91
N GLY A 232 -21.07 -1.04 -8.50
CA GLY A 232 -21.99 -0.12 -7.83
C GLY A 232 -22.80 0.77 -8.77
N ASP A 233 -22.83 0.50 -10.08
CA ASP A 233 -23.70 1.20 -11.04
C ASP A 233 -25.15 0.74 -10.96
N LEU A 234 -25.37 -0.49 -10.47
CA LEU A 234 -26.69 -1.02 -10.15
C LEU A 234 -26.75 -1.30 -8.63
N PRO A 235 -27.82 -0.88 -7.92
CA PRO A 235 -27.96 -1.15 -6.49
C PRO A 235 -27.86 -2.64 -6.14
N ALA A 236 -27.26 -2.96 -4.99
CA ALA A 236 -27.06 -4.33 -4.55
C ALA A 236 -28.38 -5.08 -4.30
N ASP A 237 -29.42 -4.35 -3.89
CA ASP A 237 -30.79 -4.81 -3.65
C ASP A 237 -31.68 -4.78 -4.90
N ALA A 238 -31.16 -4.32 -6.05
CA ALA A 238 -31.93 -4.30 -7.30
C ALA A 238 -32.40 -5.73 -7.64
N PRO A 239 -33.66 -5.92 -8.06
CA PRO A 239 -34.25 -7.25 -8.20
C PRO A 239 -33.51 -8.11 -9.24
N HIS A 240 -33.47 -9.42 -8.99
CA HIS A 240 -33.05 -10.37 -10.01
C HIS A 240 -34.15 -10.50 -11.06
N ILE A 241 -33.82 -10.18 -12.30
CA ILE A 241 -34.76 -10.28 -13.43
C ILE A 241 -34.37 -11.47 -14.32
N ARG A 242 -35.40 -12.14 -14.88
CA ARG A 242 -35.22 -13.17 -15.93
C ARG A 242 -35.39 -12.59 -17.34
N SER A 243 -35.65 -11.29 -17.43
CA SER A 243 -35.74 -10.58 -18.71
C SER A 243 -34.45 -10.73 -19.49
N LYS A 244 -34.58 -10.89 -20.81
CA LYS A 244 -33.47 -10.90 -21.77
C LYS A 244 -33.42 -9.60 -22.57
N ILE A 245 -33.83 -8.50 -21.94
CA ILE A 245 -33.96 -7.18 -22.57
C ILE A 245 -33.25 -6.18 -21.68
N ILE A 246 -32.58 -5.19 -22.27
CA ILE A 246 -32.02 -4.05 -21.53
C ILE A 246 -33.18 -3.17 -21.06
N ASP A 247 -33.68 -3.45 -19.86
CA ASP A 247 -34.78 -2.71 -19.25
C ASP A 247 -34.34 -1.30 -18.80
N PRO A 248 -35.28 -0.40 -18.44
CA PRO A 248 -34.95 0.97 -18.06
C PRO A 248 -33.95 1.08 -16.91
N GLU A 249 -34.03 0.20 -15.91
CA GLU A 249 -33.10 0.19 -14.77
C GLU A 249 -31.68 -0.21 -15.20
N THR A 250 -31.55 -1.28 -16.00
CA THR A 250 -30.26 -1.72 -16.56
C THR A 250 -29.69 -0.67 -17.49
N ALA A 251 -30.52 0.00 -18.29
CA ALA A 251 -30.10 1.10 -19.15
C ALA A 251 -29.54 2.28 -18.33
N MET A 252 -30.18 2.64 -17.22
CA MET A 252 -29.66 3.68 -16.33
C MET A 252 -28.32 3.30 -15.69
N ALA A 253 -28.20 2.07 -15.19
CA ALA A 253 -26.94 1.56 -14.66
C ALA A 253 -25.84 1.54 -15.74
N LEU A 254 -26.19 1.17 -16.97
CA LEU A 254 -25.26 1.19 -18.10
C LEU A 254 -24.77 2.61 -18.43
N LYS A 255 -25.65 3.62 -18.38
CA LYS A 255 -25.26 5.03 -18.54
C LYS A 255 -24.32 5.50 -17.44
N SER A 256 -24.57 5.10 -16.18
CA SER A 256 -23.67 5.37 -15.07
C SER A 256 -22.28 4.80 -15.34
N PHE A 257 -22.22 3.52 -15.72
CA PHE A 257 -20.97 2.86 -16.09
C PHE A 257 -20.24 3.62 -17.21
N GLN A 258 -20.92 3.85 -18.34
CA GLN A 258 -20.34 4.55 -19.48
C GLN A 258 -19.77 5.92 -19.09
N PHE A 259 -20.53 6.72 -18.33
CA PHE A 259 -20.10 8.03 -17.86
C PHE A 259 -18.82 7.96 -17.02
N ARG A 260 -18.75 7.06 -16.04
CA ARG A 260 -17.55 6.89 -15.18
C ARG A 260 -16.32 6.44 -15.96
N HIS A 261 -16.53 5.75 -17.08
CA HIS A 261 -15.48 5.22 -17.94
C HIS A 261 -15.15 6.15 -19.12
N GLY A 262 -15.72 7.36 -19.20
CA GLY A 262 -15.46 8.31 -20.28
C GLY A 262 -16.03 7.88 -21.63
N ILE A 263 -17.06 7.03 -21.62
CA ILE A 263 -17.81 6.54 -22.77
C ILE A 263 -19.10 7.36 -22.87
N THR A 264 -19.60 7.60 -24.09
CA THR A 264 -20.91 8.24 -24.30
C THR A 264 -22.01 7.49 -23.54
N PRO A 265 -22.78 8.15 -22.65
CA PRO A 265 -23.79 7.49 -21.81
C PRO A 265 -25.12 7.29 -22.57
N ASP A 266 -25.09 6.47 -23.61
CA ASP A 266 -26.22 6.17 -24.49
C ASP A 266 -26.99 4.89 -24.12
N ALA A 267 -26.55 4.15 -23.09
CA ALA A 267 -27.04 2.81 -22.72
C ALA A 267 -26.89 1.76 -23.84
N VAL A 268 -25.92 1.93 -24.73
CA VAL A 268 -25.64 0.99 -25.81
C VAL A 268 -24.46 0.08 -25.43
N LEU A 269 -24.69 -1.24 -25.52
CA LEU A 269 -23.64 -2.27 -25.49
C LEU A 269 -22.93 -2.32 -26.85
N GLY A 270 -22.21 -1.23 -27.17
CA GLY A 270 -21.33 -1.14 -28.34
C GLY A 270 -19.94 -1.69 -28.07
N PRO A 271 -19.05 -1.71 -29.09
CA PRO A 271 -17.70 -2.25 -28.97
C PRO A 271 -16.88 -1.64 -27.83
N GLN A 272 -16.95 -0.32 -27.63
CA GLN A 272 -16.22 0.37 -26.55
C GLN A 272 -16.74 -0.03 -25.16
N THR A 273 -18.06 -0.08 -24.97
CA THR A 273 -18.68 -0.53 -23.72
C THR A 273 -18.30 -1.97 -23.40
N MET A 274 -18.38 -2.88 -24.39
CA MET A 274 -18.04 -4.29 -24.21
C MET A 274 -16.56 -4.50 -23.87
N MET A 275 -15.67 -3.78 -24.55
CA MET A 275 -14.23 -3.80 -24.25
C MET A 275 -13.97 -3.37 -22.81
N GLU A 276 -14.56 -2.25 -22.39
CA GLU A 276 -14.37 -1.70 -21.05
C GLU A 276 -14.92 -2.62 -19.94
N MET A 277 -16.08 -3.21 -20.18
CA MET A 277 -16.70 -4.17 -19.24
C MET A 277 -15.90 -5.46 -19.09
N ASN A 278 -15.20 -5.87 -20.15
CA ASN A 278 -14.41 -7.10 -20.19
C ASN A 278 -12.97 -6.94 -19.73
N HIS A 279 -12.53 -5.73 -19.34
CA HIS A 279 -11.30 -5.61 -18.58
C HIS A 279 -11.41 -6.40 -17.27
N PRO A 280 -10.44 -7.27 -16.94
CA PRO A 280 -10.48 -8.05 -15.71
C PRO A 280 -10.26 -7.15 -14.48
N VAL A 281 -10.63 -7.62 -13.30
CA VAL A 281 -10.56 -6.83 -12.05
C VAL A 281 -9.14 -6.42 -11.70
N GLU A 282 -8.16 -7.25 -12.03
CA GLU A 282 -6.74 -7.02 -11.82
C GLU A 282 -6.27 -5.75 -12.55
N HIS A 283 -6.77 -5.50 -13.77
CA HIS A 283 -6.47 -4.28 -14.51
C HIS A 283 -6.93 -3.01 -13.78
N ARG A 284 -8.07 -3.11 -13.07
CA ARG A 284 -8.61 -2.00 -12.25
C ARG A 284 -7.80 -1.81 -10.98
N LEU A 285 -7.39 -2.90 -10.33
CA LEU A 285 -6.51 -2.86 -9.16
C LEU A 285 -5.20 -2.15 -9.49
N ASP A 286 -4.55 -2.48 -10.60
CA ASP A 286 -3.31 -1.83 -11.04
C ASP A 286 -3.52 -0.33 -11.26
N THR A 287 -4.61 0.04 -11.93
CA THR A 287 -4.97 1.44 -12.16
C THR A 287 -5.19 2.22 -10.86
N LEU A 288 -5.87 1.61 -9.88
CA LEU A 288 -6.11 2.21 -8.57
C LEU A 288 -4.80 2.43 -7.80
N VAL A 289 -3.89 1.46 -7.81
CA VAL A 289 -2.57 1.56 -7.16
C VAL A 289 -1.74 2.67 -7.80
N ILE A 290 -1.69 2.75 -9.13
CA ILE A 290 -0.99 3.82 -9.85
C ILE A 290 -1.56 5.20 -9.47
N ASN A 291 -2.89 5.32 -9.43
CA ASN A 291 -3.53 6.59 -9.10
C ASN A 291 -3.33 7.00 -7.64
N LEU A 292 -3.25 6.05 -6.70
CA LEU A 292 -2.84 6.32 -5.32
C LEU A 292 -1.43 6.91 -5.26
N ASP A 293 -0.49 6.37 -6.04
CA ASP A 293 0.88 6.89 -6.08
C ASP A 293 0.93 8.30 -6.67
N ARG A 294 0.22 8.53 -7.79
CA ARG A 294 0.10 9.86 -8.39
C ARG A 294 -0.46 10.92 -7.44
N LEU A 295 -1.44 10.57 -6.61
CA LEU A 295 -1.97 11.50 -5.61
C LEU A 295 -0.96 11.81 -4.50
N ARG A 296 -0.02 10.92 -4.18
CA ARG A 296 1.09 11.23 -3.24
C ARG A 296 2.12 12.18 -3.82
N TRP A 297 2.18 12.29 -5.15
CA TRP A 297 3.07 13.23 -5.83
C TRP A 297 2.51 14.65 -5.85
N MET A 298 1.21 14.83 -5.64
CA MET A 298 0.58 16.14 -5.66
C MET A 298 1.06 17.03 -4.50
N PRO A 299 1.09 18.36 -4.68
CA PRO A 299 1.39 19.29 -3.60
C PRO A 299 0.39 19.11 -2.46
N ARG A 300 0.86 19.31 -1.23
CA ARG A 300 0.07 19.22 0.01
C ARG A 300 -0.08 20.59 0.64
#